data_AF-A0A349Z5M1-F1
#
_entry.id   AF-A0A349Z5M1-F1
#
_cell.length_a   1.000
_cell.length_b   1.000
_cell.length_c   1.000
_cell.angle_alpha   90.00
_cell.angle_beta   90.00
_cell.angle_gamma   90.00
#
_symmetry.space_group_name_H-M   'P 1'
#
loop_
_entity.id
_entity.type
_entity.pdbx_description
1 polymer ?
#
loop_
_entity_poly.entity_id
_entity_poly.type
_entity_poly.pdbx_seq_one_letter_code
_entity_poly.pdbx_strand_id
1 'polypeptide(L)' 'MKKIQLNPVGWMSQLSQLEVSKLEDTTNSNLYQLFRNCCLAVLNSGVDEDNYEMLFAPYESFD' A
#
# COMPACT_ATOMS: atom_id res chain seq x y z
N MET A 1 -11.07 1.73 -13.80
CA MET A 1 -9.97 1.60 -12.82
C MET A 1 -8.67 1.34 -13.55
N LYS A 2 -7.62 2.08 -13.24
CA LYS A 2 -6.30 1.91 -13.87
C LYS A 2 -5.49 0.96 -12.98
N LYS A 3 -5.12 -0.20 -13.49
CA LYS A 3 -4.28 -1.18 -12.77
C LYS A 3 -2.84 -1.01 -13.22
N ILE A 4 -1.90 -0.96 -12.27
CA ILE A 4 -0.46 -0.92 -12.52
C ILE A 4 0.13 -2.18 -11.92
N GLN A 5 0.98 -2.88 -12.67
CA GLN A 5 1.69 -4.04 -12.18
C GLN A 5 3.14 -3.65 -11.93
N LEU A 6 3.60 -3.86 -10.70
CA LEU A 6 4.97 -3.62 -10.28
C LEU A 6 5.61 -4.96 -9.94
N ASN A 7 6.87 -5.14 -10.33
CA ASN A 7 7.64 -6.31 -9.93
C ASN A 7 8.33 -6.00 -8.60
N PRO A 8 8.22 -6.87 -7.59
CA PRO A 8 8.89 -6.68 -6.30
C PRO A 8 10.40 -6.73 -6.47
N VAL A 9 11.11 -5.95 -5.67
CA VAL A 9 12.58 -5.85 -5.69
C VAL A 9 13.15 -6.13 -4.31
N GLY A 10 14.40 -6.60 -4.24
CA GLY A 10 15.08 -6.88 -2.97
C GLY A 10 14.42 -8.04 -2.21
N TRP A 11 14.28 -7.91 -0.90
CA TRP A 11 13.72 -8.99 -0.06
C TRP A 11 12.25 -9.30 -0.35
N MET A 12 11.49 -8.36 -0.89
CA MET A 12 10.09 -8.58 -1.26
C MET A 12 9.94 -9.59 -2.41
N SER A 13 10.97 -9.78 -3.24
CA SER A 13 10.96 -10.79 -4.30
C SER A 13 11.23 -12.22 -3.79
N GLN A 14 11.55 -12.38 -2.51
CA GLN A 14 11.85 -13.67 -1.88
C GLN A 14 10.76 -14.14 -0.91
N LEU A 15 9.67 -13.40 -0.79
CA LEU A 15 8.55 -13.77 0.08
C LEU A 15 7.94 -15.09 -0.38
N SER A 16 7.61 -15.93 0.61
CA SER A 16 6.84 -17.14 0.39
C SER A 16 5.38 -16.80 0.07
N GLN A 17 4.68 -17.73 -0.58
CA GLN A 17 3.25 -17.55 -0.88
C GLN A 17 2.41 -17.28 0.37
N LEU A 18 2.76 -17.85 1.52
CA LEU A 18 2.05 -17.60 2.78
C LEU A 18 2.24 -16.16 3.28
N GLU A 19 3.44 -15.60 3.15
CA GLU A 19 3.72 -14.21 3.54
C GLU A 19 3.00 -13.23 2.61
N VAL A 20 2.99 -13.52 1.31
CA VAL A 20 2.24 -12.74 0.32
C VAL A 20 0.75 -12.79 0.63
N SER A 21 0.17 -13.96 0.88
CA SER A 21 -1.25 -14.08 1.22
C SER A 21 -1.63 -13.32 2.49
N LYS A 22 -0.74 -13.20 3.48
CA LYS A 22 -0.98 -12.38 4.68
C LYS A 22 -0.93 -10.88 4.39
N LEU A 23 -0.07 -10.46 3.46
CA LEU A 23 0.04 -9.06 3.03
C LEU A 23 -1.15 -8.64 2.14
N GLU A 24 -1.67 -9.56 1.32
CA GLU A 24 -2.83 -9.35 0.44
C GLU A 24 -4.18 -9.58 1.14
N ASP A 25 -4.18 -9.95 2.41
CA ASP A 25 -5.41 -10.22 3.16
C ASP A 25 -6.19 -8.92 3.43
N THR A 26 -7.10 -8.59 2.53
CA THR A 26 -7.98 -7.42 2.65
C THR A 26 -9.12 -7.63 3.66
N THR A 27 -9.31 -8.86 4.14
CA THR A 27 -10.39 -9.21 5.08
C THR A 27 -9.99 -8.96 6.54
N ASN A 28 -10.15 -7.72 7.01
CA ASN A 28 -9.90 -7.29 8.40
C ASN A 28 -8.44 -7.43 8.89
N SER A 29 -7.46 -7.48 7.99
CA SER A 29 -6.06 -7.47 8.39
C SER A 29 -5.58 -6.05 8.66
N ASN A 30 -5.26 -5.76 9.93
CA ASN A 30 -4.53 -4.55 10.32
C ASN A 30 -3.21 -4.41 9.56
N LEU A 31 -2.61 -5.55 9.17
CA LEU A 31 -1.36 -5.57 8.41
C LEU A 31 -1.56 -5.04 6.99
N TYR A 32 -2.63 -5.45 6.30
CA TYR A 32 -2.94 -4.95 4.96
C TYR A 32 -3.24 -3.45 5.00
N GLN A 33 -4.03 -2.96 5.98
CA GLN A 33 -4.30 -1.52 6.13
C GLN A 33 -3.01 -0.71 6.33
N LEU A 34 -2.11 -1.19 7.20
CA LEU A 34 -0.82 -0.55 7.41
C LEU A 34 0.02 -0.54 6.13
N PHE A 35 0.12 -1.69 5.45
CA PHE A 35 0.88 -1.83 4.21
C PHE A 35 0.36 -0.89 3.11
N ARG A 36 -0.96 -0.86 2.92
CA ARG A 36 -1.65 0.05 1.99
C ARG A 36 -1.34 1.51 2.30
N ASN A 37 -1.47 1.92 3.55
CA ASN A 37 -1.24 3.31 3.95
C ASN A 37 0.24 3.71 3.77
N CYS A 38 1.18 2.82 4.05
CA CYS A 38 2.60 3.06 3.79
C CYS A 38 2.86 3.23 2.27
N CYS A 39 2.28 2.39 1.44
CA CYS A 39 2.41 2.53 -0.02
C CYS A 39 1.83 3.86 -0.50
N LEU A 40 0.64 4.25 -0.01
CA LEU A 40 0.01 5.51 -0.36
C LEU A 40 0.85 6.73 0.08
N ALA A 41 1.46 6.68 1.26
CA ALA A 41 2.35 7.73 1.74
C ALA A 41 3.61 7.87 0.87
N VAL A 42 4.24 6.75 0.50
CA VAL A 42 5.41 6.75 -0.39
C VAL A 42 5.07 7.31 -1.76
N LEU A 43 3.91 6.95 -2.33
CA LEU A 43 3.46 7.45 -3.63
C LEU A 43 3.12 8.94 -3.61
N ASN A 44 2.73 9.49 -2.46
CA ASN A 44 2.48 10.92 -2.26
C ASN A 44 3.70 11.67 -1.69
N SER A 45 4.89 11.06 -1.70
CA SER A 45 6.10 11.74 -1.26
C SER A 45 6.39 12.97 -2.13
N GLY A 46 6.70 14.10 -1.48
CA GLY A 46 6.98 15.38 -2.16
C GLY A 46 5.77 16.29 -2.36
N VAL A 47 4.59 15.92 -1.84
CA VAL A 47 3.42 16.81 -1.76
C VAL A 47 3.61 17.80 -0.59
N ASP A 48 3.19 19.05 -0.80
CA ASP A 48 3.20 20.12 0.20
C ASP A 48 1.89 20.07 1.03
N GLU A 49 1.70 18.96 1.74
CA GLU A 49 0.57 18.70 2.64
C GLU A 49 1.11 18.01 3.89
N ASP A 50 0.85 18.60 5.06
CA ASP A 50 1.38 18.12 6.35
C ASP A 50 0.37 17.25 7.12
N ASN A 51 -0.89 17.23 6.68
CA ASN A 51 -1.96 16.45 7.29
C ASN A 51 -2.22 15.16 6.50
N TYR A 52 -1.97 14.00 7.13
CA TYR A 52 -2.12 12.71 6.46
C TYR A 52 -3.58 12.33 6.19
N GLU A 53 -4.54 12.80 7.00
CA GLU A 53 -5.96 12.59 6.74
C GLU A 53 -6.39 13.28 5.44
N MET A 54 -5.96 14.53 5.24
CA MET A 54 -6.19 15.29 4.00
C MET A 54 -5.43 14.68 2.82
N LEU A 55 -4.22 14.18 3.04
CA LEU A 55 -3.43 13.51 2.01
C LEU A 55 -4.09 12.23 1.51
N PHE A 56 -4.75 11.47 2.39
CA PHE A 56 -5.33 10.17 2.05
C PHE A 56 -6.79 10.24 1.60
N ALA A 57 -7.56 11.24 2.04
CA ALA A 57 -8.98 11.38 1.71
C ALA A 57 -9.31 11.31 0.20
N PRO A 58 -8.50 11.88 -0.71
CA PRO A 58 -8.76 11.75 -2.15
C PRO A 58 -8.60 10.34 -2.71
N TYR A 59 -7.95 9.42 -1.98
CA TYR A 59 -7.51 8.11 -2.45
C TYR A 59 -8.22 6.96 -1.74
N GLU A 60 -9.51 7.10 -1.42
CA GLU A 60 -10.32 6.03 -0.83
C GLU A 60 -10.35 4.76 -1.69
N SER A 61 -10.28 4.91 -3.02
CA SER A 61 -10.28 3.79 -3.97
C SER A 61 -8.91 3.17 -4.28
N PHE A 62 -7.84 3.63 -3.62
CA PHE A 62 -6.49 3.09 -3.81
C PHE A 62 -6.35 1.67 -3.25
N ASP A 63 -5.78 0.77 -4.06
CA ASP A 63 -5.42 -0.62 -3.76
C ASP A 63 -4.39 -1.12 -4.80
#